data_AF-A0A1Y1MQK9-F1
#
_entry.id   AF-A0A1Y1MQK9-F1
#
_cell.length_a   1.000
_cell.length_b   1.000
_cell.length_c   1.000
_cell.angle_alpha   90.00
_cell.angle_beta   90.00
_cell.angle_gamma   90.00
#
_symmetry.space_group_name_H-M   'P 1'
#
loop_
_entity.id
_entity.type
_entity.pdbx_description
1 polymer ?
#
loop_
_entity_poly.entity_id
_entity_poly.type
_entity_poly.pdbx_seq_one_letter_code
_entity_poly.pdbx_strand_id
1 'polypeptide(L)'
;AVELPASAQEGPKLKRFAYTLGMTAEQNPFSGELAAISYTLGCLPSLRCRTVAVLTRNKAAVLSLRNPRQQSGQEYVRSIYDSIESLERDGNAVTFFWMPTSAEHELLKAAKQDARGATTEGATPARRFPRMRSTTLRVARSSQCMRRDIPEDVGKFSKKVDAALPGKHTRRLYDDLSREEASVLAQLRTGIARLNGYLYHLKAAPSQQCACGQAVETVEHFLFWCSQWTAHRHEMMRCTETQRGDLSFYLGGKSPSDNAKWTPNMEAVRATIRFAIATGRLDSTRQ
;
A
#
# COMPACT_ATOMS: atom_id res chain seq x y z
N ALA A 1 0.53 28.13 -21.16
CA ALA A 1 0.46 29.29 -22.09
C ALA A 1 0.89 30.53 -21.32
N VAL A 2 1.61 31.43 -21.97
CA VAL A 2 2.14 32.67 -21.40
C VAL A 2 1.55 33.83 -22.18
N GLU A 3 0.90 34.74 -21.49
CA GLU A 3 0.41 35.98 -22.06
C GLU A 3 1.33 37.11 -21.61
N LEU A 4 1.93 37.82 -22.56
CA LEU A 4 2.83 38.94 -22.30
C LEU A 4 2.12 40.26 -22.64
N PRO A 5 2.31 41.31 -21.82
CA PRO A 5 1.76 42.62 -22.14
C PRO A 5 2.35 43.16 -23.45
N ALA A 6 1.46 43.81 -24.20
CA ALA A 6 1.73 44.57 -25.41
C ALA A 6 2.87 45.59 -25.25
N SER A 7 3.71 45.78 -26.28
CA SER A 7 4.36 47.08 -26.50
C SER A 7 3.32 48.04 -27.07
N ALA A 8 3.54 49.36 -27.01
CA ALA A 8 2.54 50.39 -27.35
C ALA A 8 1.91 50.31 -28.76
N GLN A 9 2.30 49.36 -29.62
CA GLN A 9 1.78 49.15 -30.98
C GLN A 9 1.29 47.72 -31.30
N GLU A 10 1.42 46.73 -30.42
CA GLU A 10 0.97 45.35 -30.71
C GLU A 10 0.23 44.75 -29.51
N GLY A 11 -0.97 44.17 -29.71
CA GLY A 11 -1.76 43.53 -28.64
C GLY A 11 -1.03 42.40 -27.90
N PRO A 12 -1.60 41.89 -26.79
CA PRO A 12 -0.96 40.86 -25.97
C PRO A 12 -0.60 39.62 -26.79
N LYS A 13 0.69 39.23 -26.76
CA LYS A 13 1.19 38.07 -27.52
C LYS A 13 1.05 36.81 -26.66
N LEU A 14 0.16 35.91 -27.08
CA LEU A 14 -0.02 34.59 -26.46
C LEU A 14 1.02 33.60 -26.99
N LYS A 15 1.95 33.17 -26.14
CA LYS A 15 2.88 32.08 -26.44
C LYS A 15 2.41 30.77 -25.80
N ARG A 16 2.45 29.68 -26.58
CA ARG A 16 2.00 28.35 -26.15
C ARG A 16 3.15 27.36 -26.22
N PHE A 17 3.25 26.50 -25.23
CA PHE A 17 4.28 25.47 -25.13
C PHE A 17 3.65 24.23 -24.53
N ALA A 18 4.00 23.05 -25.07
CA ALA A 18 3.69 21.76 -24.48
C ALA A 18 4.76 20.76 -24.90
N TYR A 19 5.08 19.83 -23.98
CA TYR A 19 6.08 18.81 -24.20
C TYR A 19 5.87 17.64 -23.24
N THR A 20 6.41 16.49 -23.60
CA THR A 20 6.31 15.26 -22.82
C THR A 20 7.41 15.17 -21.79
N LEU A 21 7.06 14.87 -20.54
CA LEU A 21 8.03 14.72 -19.45
C LEU A 21 8.60 13.31 -19.33
N GLY A 22 7.80 12.30 -19.62
CA GLY A 22 8.14 10.91 -19.36
C GLY A 22 6.93 10.01 -19.29
N MET A 23 7.19 8.72 -19.07
CA MET A 23 6.16 7.70 -18.95
C MET A 23 5.35 7.89 -17.66
N THR A 24 4.11 7.37 -17.65
CA THR A 24 3.23 7.36 -16.47
C THR A 24 3.81 6.56 -15.29
N ALA A 25 4.76 5.66 -15.56
CA ALA A 25 5.51 4.95 -14.52
C ALA A 25 6.50 5.84 -13.75
N GLU A 26 6.90 6.97 -14.32
CA GLU A 26 7.92 7.87 -13.77
C GLU A 26 7.37 9.26 -13.41
N GLN A 27 6.25 9.65 -14.01
CA GLN A 27 5.62 10.96 -13.87
C GLN A 27 4.19 10.86 -13.37
N ASN A 28 3.65 11.96 -12.85
CA ASN A 28 2.24 12.07 -12.46
C ASN A 28 1.71 13.47 -12.81
N PRO A 29 0.39 13.71 -12.76
CA PRO A 29 -0.17 15.04 -13.10
C PRO A 29 0.40 16.18 -12.25
N PHE A 30 0.84 15.90 -11.03
CA PHE A 30 1.47 16.89 -10.15
C PHE A 30 2.88 17.28 -10.61
N SER A 31 3.71 16.34 -11.10
CA SER A 31 4.99 16.71 -11.71
C SER A 31 4.82 17.43 -13.05
N GLY A 32 3.78 17.08 -13.82
CA GLY A 32 3.36 17.82 -15.02
C GLY A 32 3.20 19.32 -14.77
N GLU A 33 2.44 19.66 -13.72
CA GLU A 33 2.13 21.03 -13.35
C GLU A 33 3.36 21.78 -12.81
N LEU A 34 4.15 21.15 -11.94
CA LEU A 34 5.38 21.77 -11.44
C LEU A 34 6.41 22.01 -12.55
N ALA A 35 6.57 21.07 -13.47
CA ALA A 35 7.47 21.25 -14.61
C ALA A 35 7.01 22.36 -15.55
N ALA A 36 5.69 22.46 -15.79
CA ALA A 36 5.12 23.54 -16.59
C ALA A 36 5.38 24.91 -15.96
N ILE A 37 5.21 25.05 -14.64
CA ILE A 37 5.50 26.30 -13.91
C ILE A 37 7.00 26.62 -13.97
N SER A 38 7.87 25.65 -13.64
CA SER A 38 9.33 25.80 -13.68
C SER A 38 9.81 26.27 -15.04
N TYR A 39 9.35 25.61 -16.11
CA TYR A 39 9.70 25.98 -17.48
C TYR A 39 9.15 27.36 -17.85
N THR A 40 7.91 27.66 -17.49
CA THR A 40 7.27 28.94 -17.81
C THR A 40 8.05 30.11 -17.23
N LEU A 41 8.38 30.06 -15.93
CA LEU A 41 9.12 31.14 -15.27
C LEU A 41 10.54 31.26 -15.80
N GLY A 42 11.22 30.14 -16.09
CA GLY A 42 12.57 30.15 -16.64
C GLY A 42 12.67 30.61 -18.10
N CYS A 43 11.55 30.66 -18.84
CA CYS A 43 11.49 31.12 -20.22
C CYS A 43 10.83 32.49 -20.39
N LEU A 44 10.52 33.19 -19.29
CA LEU A 44 10.03 34.57 -19.39
C LEU A 44 11.13 35.47 -19.98
N PRO A 45 10.77 36.45 -20.83
CA PRO A 45 11.72 37.47 -21.26
C PRO A 45 12.19 38.29 -20.05
N SER A 46 13.21 39.13 -20.22
CA SER A 46 13.61 40.10 -19.20
C SER A 46 12.46 41.08 -18.92
N LEU A 47 11.74 40.82 -17.84
CA LEU A 47 10.68 41.68 -17.31
C LEU A 47 11.26 42.51 -16.18
N ARG A 48 10.83 43.77 -16.05
CA ARG A 48 11.20 44.63 -14.93
C ARG A 48 9.97 45.32 -14.35
N CYS A 49 9.88 45.35 -13.03
CA CYS A 49 8.79 46.02 -12.30
C CYS A 49 7.38 45.59 -12.76
N ARG A 50 7.19 44.29 -13.05
CA ARG A 50 5.90 43.72 -13.47
C ARG A 50 5.33 42.74 -12.44
N THR A 51 4.02 42.51 -12.52
CA THR A 51 3.35 41.42 -11.80
C THR A 51 3.14 40.24 -12.75
N VAL A 52 3.65 39.07 -12.37
CA VAL A 52 3.49 37.80 -13.09
C VAL A 52 2.46 36.95 -12.36
N ALA A 53 1.32 36.70 -13.00
CA ALA A 53 0.29 35.81 -12.49
C ALA A 53 0.44 34.40 -13.08
N VAL A 54 0.61 33.39 -12.23
CA VAL A 54 0.69 31.98 -12.62
C VAL A 54 -0.60 31.27 -12.22
N LEU A 55 -1.33 30.77 -13.21
CA LEU A 55 -2.60 30.05 -13.01
C LEU A 55 -2.38 28.54 -13.16
N THR A 56 -2.89 27.75 -12.21
CA THR A 56 -2.87 26.28 -12.29
C THR A 56 -4.20 25.67 -11.81
N ARG A 57 -4.59 24.53 -12.39
CA ARG A 57 -5.71 23.72 -11.92
C ARG A 57 -5.32 22.80 -10.76
N ASN A 58 -4.04 22.66 -10.47
CA ASN A 58 -3.53 21.74 -9.46
C ASN A 58 -3.36 22.45 -8.11
N LYS A 59 -4.35 22.28 -7.24
CA LYS A 59 -4.33 22.81 -5.86
C LYS A 59 -3.09 22.35 -5.10
N ALA A 60 -2.64 21.10 -5.30
CA ALA A 60 -1.47 20.58 -4.60
C ALA A 60 -0.18 21.28 -5.03
N ALA A 61 -0.07 21.73 -6.29
CA ALA A 61 1.08 22.52 -6.75
C ALA A 61 1.16 23.86 -6.02
N VAL A 62 0.05 24.61 -5.95
CA VAL A 62 0.00 25.90 -5.23
C VAL A 62 0.28 25.72 -3.74
N LEU A 63 -0.29 24.70 -3.11
CA LEU A 63 -0.02 24.43 -1.69
C LEU A 63 1.44 24.03 -1.44
N SER A 64 2.04 23.27 -2.35
CA SER A 64 3.46 22.87 -2.27
C SER A 64 4.42 24.06 -2.44
N LEU A 65 4.04 25.03 -3.28
CA LEU A 65 4.77 26.29 -3.46
C LEU A 65 4.51 27.29 -2.34
N ARG A 66 3.36 27.21 -1.65
CA ARG A 66 3.09 28.05 -0.48
C ARG A 66 3.88 27.59 0.75
N ASN A 67 4.06 26.28 0.92
CA ASN A 67 4.77 25.70 2.05
C ASN A 67 5.64 24.52 1.59
N PRO A 68 6.85 24.77 1.06
CA PRO A 68 7.74 23.73 0.59
C PRO A 68 8.28 22.93 1.77
N ARG A 69 7.99 21.62 1.79
CA ARG A 69 8.52 20.65 2.75
C ARG A 69 9.38 19.62 2.01
N GLN A 70 9.27 18.35 2.38
CA GLN A 70 9.99 17.22 1.76
C GLN A 70 9.12 16.43 0.76
N GLN A 71 8.12 17.05 0.15
CA GLN A 71 7.25 16.39 -0.84
C GLN A 71 8.00 16.02 -2.12
N SER A 72 7.42 15.12 -2.93
CA SER A 72 7.96 14.80 -4.26
C SER A 72 7.99 16.03 -5.17
N GLY A 73 8.88 16.05 -6.17
CA GLY A 73 9.04 17.18 -7.09
C GLY A 73 9.91 18.33 -6.57
N GLN A 74 10.70 18.14 -5.50
CA GLN A 74 11.58 19.17 -4.94
C GLN A 74 12.51 19.84 -5.96
N GLU A 75 12.97 19.10 -6.97
CA GLU A 75 13.84 19.66 -7.99
C GLU A 75 13.13 20.76 -8.81
N TYR A 76 11.87 20.53 -9.18
CA TYR A 76 11.05 21.56 -9.82
C TYR A 76 10.71 22.68 -8.85
N VAL A 77 10.39 22.37 -7.59
CA VAL A 77 10.10 23.39 -6.57
C VAL A 77 11.29 24.34 -6.40
N ARG A 78 12.52 23.81 -6.27
CA ARG A 78 13.75 24.62 -6.21
C ARG A 78 13.92 25.49 -7.45
N SER A 79 13.83 24.91 -8.65
CA SER A 79 13.93 25.66 -9.90
C SER A 79 12.88 26.77 -10.05
N ILE A 80 11.68 26.58 -9.47
CA ILE A 80 10.63 27.61 -9.42
C ILE A 80 11.06 28.73 -8.49
N TYR A 81 11.56 28.42 -7.28
CA TYR A 81 12.06 29.44 -6.36
C TYR A 81 13.25 30.21 -6.92
N ASP A 82 14.21 29.53 -7.56
CA ASP A 82 15.36 30.19 -8.20
C ASP A 82 14.89 31.20 -9.28
N SER A 83 13.87 30.82 -10.05
CA SER A 83 13.24 31.70 -11.05
C SER A 83 12.48 32.86 -10.41
N ILE A 84 11.74 32.62 -9.31
CA ILE A 84 11.02 33.68 -8.58
C ILE A 84 12.02 34.69 -8.02
N GLU A 85 13.08 34.23 -7.37
CA GLU A 85 14.10 35.12 -6.80
C GLU A 85 14.78 35.96 -7.89
N SER A 86 15.02 35.37 -9.06
CA SER A 86 15.55 36.12 -10.21
C SER A 86 14.58 37.20 -10.70
N LEU A 87 13.29 36.90 -10.77
CA LEU A 87 12.28 37.87 -11.16
C LEU A 87 12.12 38.98 -10.11
N GLU A 88 12.21 38.65 -8.82
CA GLU A 88 12.15 39.61 -7.72
C GLU A 88 13.36 40.55 -7.70
N ARG A 89 14.56 40.07 -8.04
CA ARG A 89 15.75 40.91 -8.23
C ARG A 89 15.57 41.97 -9.31
N ASP A 90 14.79 41.67 -10.35
CA ASP A 90 14.41 42.61 -11.41
C ASP A 90 13.17 43.47 -11.05
N GLY A 91 12.73 43.43 -9.79
CA GLY A 91 11.60 44.21 -9.27
C GLY A 91 10.23 43.64 -9.61
N ASN A 92 10.14 42.41 -10.10
CA ASN A 92 8.86 41.78 -10.42
C ASN A 92 8.23 41.10 -9.20
N ALA A 93 6.91 40.95 -9.20
CA ALA A 93 6.16 40.18 -8.21
C ALA A 93 5.50 38.96 -8.85
N VAL A 94 5.65 37.77 -8.26
CA VAL A 94 5.04 36.53 -8.77
C VAL A 94 3.89 36.10 -7.87
N THR A 95 2.70 35.90 -8.44
CA THR A 95 1.50 35.45 -7.69
C THR A 95 0.92 34.17 -8.29
N PHE A 96 0.63 33.19 -7.44
CA PHE A 96 0.05 31.90 -7.84
C PHE A 96 -1.45 31.84 -7.56
N PHE A 97 -2.23 31.49 -8.57
CA PHE A 97 -3.68 31.32 -8.47
C PHE A 97 -4.08 29.87 -8.73
N TRP A 98 -4.76 29.26 -7.76
CA TRP A 98 -5.45 28.00 -7.98
C TRP A 98 -6.84 28.27 -8.54
N MET A 99 -7.15 27.69 -9.70
CA MET A 99 -8.47 27.77 -10.31
C MET A 99 -9.19 26.42 -10.20
N PRO A 100 -10.45 26.39 -9.71
CA PRO A 100 -11.23 25.17 -9.66
C PRO A 100 -11.60 24.68 -11.07
N THR A 101 -11.83 23.37 -11.21
CA THR A 101 -12.10 22.75 -12.53
C THR A 101 -13.34 23.31 -13.21
N SER A 102 -14.34 23.76 -12.43
CA SER A 102 -15.59 24.36 -12.87
C SER A 102 -15.46 25.79 -13.39
N ALA A 103 -14.34 26.47 -13.12
CA ALA A 103 -14.11 27.81 -13.66
C ALA A 103 -13.78 27.71 -15.15
N GLU A 104 -14.64 28.31 -15.97
CA GLU A 104 -14.37 28.47 -17.40
C GLU A 104 -13.31 29.55 -17.59
N HIS A 105 -12.06 29.11 -17.75
CA HIS A 105 -10.94 29.98 -18.08
C HIS A 105 -10.27 29.50 -19.35
N GLU A 106 -10.32 30.32 -20.39
CA GLU A 106 -9.89 29.95 -21.74
C GLU A 106 -8.39 29.56 -21.80
N LEU A 107 -7.51 30.32 -21.15
CA LEU A 107 -6.07 29.95 -21.06
C LEU A 107 -5.84 28.55 -20.48
N LEU A 108 -6.60 28.18 -19.43
CA LEU A 108 -6.47 26.86 -18.80
C LEU A 108 -7.09 25.75 -19.64
N LYS A 109 -8.21 26.02 -20.35
CA LYS A 109 -8.79 25.07 -21.32
C LYS A 109 -7.77 24.78 -22.42
N ALA A 110 -7.18 25.83 -22.96
CA ALA A 110 -6.24 25.73 -24.05
C ALA A 110 -4.92 25.05 -23.62
N ALA A 111 -4.37 25.38 -22.44
CA ALA A 111 -3.20 24.69 -21.89
C ALA A 111 -3.45 23.19 -21.65
N LYS A 112 -4.67 22.81 -21.22
CA LYS A 112 -5.04 21.40 -21.05
C LYS A 112 -5.13 20.66 -22.38
N GLN A 113 -5.62 21.32 -23.44
CA GLN A 113 -5.65 20.75 -24.78
C GLN A 113 -4.24 20.53 -25.33
N ASP A 114 -3.34 21.51 -25.17
CA ASP A 114 -1.95 21.36 -25.59
C ASP A 114 -1.24 20.23 -24.83
N ALA A 115 -1.46 20.14 -23.51
CA ALA A 115 -0.90 19.07 -22.69
C ALA A 115 -1.38 17.68 -23.17
N ARG A 116 -2.66 17.53 -23.51
CA ARG A 116 -3.20 16.28 -24.09
C ARG A 116 -2.59 15.95 -25.45
N GLY A 117 -2.40 16.96 -26.30
CA GLY A 117 -1.77 16.80 -27.60
C GLY A 117 -0.29 16.38 -27.51
N ALA A 118 0.43 16.84 -26.48
CA ALA A 118 1.81 16.42 -26.24
C ALA A 118 1.91 14.97 -25.71
N THR A 119 0.91 14.47 -24.99
CA THR A 119 0.95 13.14 -24.36
C THR A 119 0.23 12.05 -25.16
N THR A 120 0.30 12.09 -26.50
CA THR A 120 -0.26 11.04 -27.37
C THR A 120 0.52 9.73 -27.25
N GLU A 121 -0.08 8.63 -27.72
CA GLU A 121 0.58 7.33 -27.74
C GLU A 121 1.85 7.39 -28.62
N GLY A 122 2.96 6.86 -28.09
CA GLY A 122 4.28 6.94 -28.73
C GLY A 122 5.04 8.25 -28.50
N ALA A 123 4.48 9.24 -27.78
CA ALA A 123 5.18 10.48 -27.48
C ALA A 123 6.42 10.24 -26.61
N THR A 124 7.56 10.78 -27.05
CA THR A 124 8.84 10.68 -26.33
C THR A 124 9.24 12.01 -25.69
N PRO A 125 9.91 12.00 -24.53
CA PRO A 125 10.41 13.23 -23.92
C PRO A 125 11.50 13.87 -24.78
N ALA A 126 11.40 15.18 -25.02
CA ALA A 126 12.40 15.94 -25.77
C ALA A 126 13.77 16.00 -25.07
N ARG A 127 13.78 15.82 -23.74
CA ARG A 127 14.98 15.73 -22.91
C ARG A 127 14.72 14.85 -21.70
N ARG A 128 15.77 14.53 -20.96
CA ARG A 128 15.65 13.82 -19.68
C ARG A 128 15.16 14.78 -18.60
N PHE A 129 14.05 14.42 -17.95
CA PHE A 129 13.47 15.16 -16.84
C PHE A 129 13.62 14.40 -15.50
N PRO A 130 13.60 15.11 -14.36
CA PRO A 130 13.58 14.48 -13.04
C PRO A 130 12.43 13.52 -12.87
N ARG A 131 12.71 12.32 -12.34
CA ARG A 131 11.71 11.27 -12.11
C ARG A 131 11.05 11.43 -10.75
N MET A 132 9.75 11.13 -10.67
CA MET A 132 9.02 11.15 -9.42
C MET A 132 9.30 9.88 -8.61
N ARG A 133 10.30 9.94 -7.72
CA ARG A 133 10.73 8.81 -6.88
C ARG A 133 9.57 8.08 -6.20
N SER A 134 8.59 8.82 -5.66
CA SER A 134 7.41 8.23 -5.01
C SER A 134 6.51 7.46 -5.99
N THR A 135 6.40 7.91 -7.24
CA THR A 135 5.64 7.23 -8.29
C THR A 135 6.38 5.98 -8.74
N THR A 136 7.66 6.11 -9.07
CA THR A 136 8.51 4.99 -9.50
C THR A 136 8.56 3.90 -8.43
N LEU A 137 8.74 4.27 -7.16
CA LEU A 137 8.73 3.33 -6.03
C LEU A 137 7.37 2.64 -5.87
N ARG A 138 6.27 3.38 -6.03
CA ARG A 138 4.92 2.82 -5.94
C ARG A 138 4.68 1.80 -7.05
N VAL A 139 5.05 2.12 -8.28
CA VAL A 139 4.93 1.23 -9.45
C VAL A 139 5.78 -0.02 -9.26
N ALA A 140 7.05 0.14 -8.86
CA ALA A 140 7.94 -1.00 -8.57
C ALA A 140 7.36 -1.90 -7.47
N ARG A 141 6.83 -1.32 -6.39
CA ARG A 141 6.16 -2.08 -5.32
C ARG A 141 4.93 -2.82 -5.80
N SER A 142 4.10 -2.23 -6.68
CA SER A 142 2.94 -2.93 -7.22
C SER A 142 3.35 -4.13 -8.09
N SER A 143 4.36 -3.97 -8.94
CA SER A 143 4.90 -5.07 -9.75
C SER A 143 5.50 -6.19 -8.90
N GLN A 144 6.15 -5.84 -7.78
CA GLN A 144 6.69 -6.83 -6.85
C GLN A 144 5.60 -7.49 -5.98
N CYS A 145 4.51 -6.80 -5.67
CA CYS A 145 3.39 -7.36 -4.91
C CYS A 145 2.70 -8.52 -5.64
N MET A 146 2.77 -8.57 -6.97
CA MET A 146 2.27 -9.70 -7.76
C MET A 146 3.11 -10.97 -7.59
N ARG A 147 4.35 -10.88 -7.09
CA ARG A 147 5.26 -12.02 -6.87
C ARG A 147 5.28 -12.49 -5.40
N ARG A 148 4.15 -12.41 -4.71
CA ARG A 148 4.03 -12.87 -3.31
C ARG A 148 3.60 -14.33 -3.19
N ASP A 149 3.77 -15.11 -4.24
CA ASP A 149 3.48 -16.54 -4.22
C ASP A 149 4.55 -17.25 -3.36
N ILE A 150 4.09 -17.91 -2.30
CA ILE A 150 4.93 -18.74 -1.46
C ILE A 150 5.26 -20.01 -2.27
N PRO A 151 6.55 -20.39 -2.45
CA PRO A 151 6.92 -21.59 -3.19
C PRO A 151 6.11 -22.82 -2.73
N GLU A 152 5.79 -23.73 -3.65
CA GLU A 152 4.92 -24.89 -3.37
C GLU A 152 5.39 -25.70 -2.15
N ASP A 153 6.70 -25.88 -2.00
CA ASP A 153 7.29 -26.66 -0.91
C ASP A 153 7.34 -25.96 0.45
N VAL A 154 7.05 -24.66 0.51
CA VAL A 154 7.14 -23.88 1.75
C VAL A 154 5.77 -23.76 2.41
N GLY A 155 5.71 -24.07 3.70
CA GLY A 155 4.54 -23.83 4.54
C GLY A 155 3.33 -24.73 4.23
N LYS A 156 3.57 -25.99 3.83
CA LYS A 156 2.51 -26.95 3.47
C LYS A 156 1.40 -27.04 4.52
N PHE A 157 1.75 -27.05 5.81
CA PHE A 157 0.78 -27.04 6.91
C PHE A 157 -0.04 -25.74 6.95
N SER A 158 0.62 -24.57 6.93
CA SER A 158 -0.07 -23.27 6.94
C SER A 158 -0.99 -23.09 5.73
N LYS A 159 -0.59 -23.60 4.55
CA LYS A 159 -1.40 -23.61 3.32
C LYS A 159 -2.59 -24.56 3.41
N LYS A 160 -2.44 -25.71 4.09
CA LYS A 160 -3.54 -26.63 4.40
C LYS A 160 -4.58 -25.98 5.32
N VAL A 161 -4.13 -25.20 6.31
CA VAL A 161 -5.01 -24.44 7.21
C VAL A 161 -5.66 -23.26 6.48
N ASP A 162 -4.95 -22.63 5.55
CA ASP A 162 -5.43 -21.42 4.89
C ASP A 162 -4.94 -21.31 3.45
N ALA A 163 -5.81 -21.68 2.51
CA ALA A 163 -5.55 -21.60 1.08
C ALA A 163 -5.49 -20.16 0.55
N ALA A 164 -5.94 -19.17 1.33
CA ALA A 164 -5.93 -17.76 0.93
C ALA A 164 -4.67 -17.00 1.39
N LEU A 165 -3.61 -17.71 1.81
CA LEU A 165 -2.34 -17.10 2.18
C LEU A 165 -1.53 -16.63 0.96
N PRO A 166 -0.94 -15.42 1.01
CA PRO A 166 -1.09 -14.38 2.04
C PRO A 166 -2.36 -13.52 1.82
N GLY A 167 -3.14 -13.26 2.88
CA GLY A 167 -4.41 -12.52 2.77
C GLY A 167 -4.60 -11.41 3.80
N LYS A 168 -5.46 -10.43 3.47
CA LYS A 168 -5.83 -9.33 4.40
C LYS A 168 -6.60 -9.84 5.63
N HIS A 169 -7.29 -10.97 5.50
CA HIS A 169 -8.02 -11.60 6.60
C HIS A 169 -7.07 -12.07 7.71
N THR A 170 -5.86 -12.53 7.37
CA THR A 170 -4.85 -12.92 8.36
C THR A 170 -4.52 -11.76 9.28
N ARG A 171 -4.39 -10.53 8.77
CA ARG A 171 -4.16 -9.36 9.64
C ARG A 171 -5.33 -9.14 10.61
N ARG A 172 -6.56 -9.11 10.08
CA ARG A 172 -7.78 -8.93 10.89
C ARG A 172 -7.94 -10.00 11.97
N LEU A 173 -7.48 -11.22 11.71
CA LEU A 173 -7.52 -12.33 12.66
C LEU A 173 -6.69 -12.04 13.92
N TYR A 174 -5.56 -11.32 13.77
CA TYR A 174 -4.63 -11.02 14.87
C TYR A 174 -4.81 -9.64 15.48
N ASP A 175 -5.39 -8.67 14.75
CA ASP A 175 -5.51 -7.27 15.21
C ASP A 175 -6.25 -7.13 16.55
N ASP A 176 -7.21 -8.02 16.82
CA ASP A 176 -8.05 -8.00 18.04
C ASP A 176 -7.57 -8.97 19.14
N LEU A 177 -6.43 -9.65 18.95
CA LEU A 177 -5.91 -10.64 19.91
C LEU A 177 -4.84 -10.04 20.81
N SER A 178 -4.84 -10.43 22.09
CA SER A 178 -3.72 -10.18 22.98
C SER A 178 -2.47 -10.93 22.52
N ARG A 179 -1.29 -10.55 23.05
CA ARG A 179 -0.01 -11.19 22.70
C ARG A 179 -0.03 -12.70 22.96
N GLU A 180 -0.65 -13.13 24.05
CA GLU A 180 -0.76 -14.53 24.44
C GLU A 180 -1.66 -15.31 23.47
N GLU A 181 -2.86 -14.80 23.22
CA GLU A 181 -3.82 -15.38 22.27
C GLU A 181 -3.25 -15.47 20.85
N ALA A 182 -2.58 -14.40 20.40
CA ALA A 182 -1.92 -14.37 19.10
C ALA A 182 -0.78 -15.39 19.02
N SER A 183 -0.02 -15.61 20.10
CA SER A 183 1.04 -16.62 20.14
C SER A 183 0.48 -18.04 20.04
N VAL A 184 -0.58 -18.34 20.80
CA VAL A 184 -1.29 -19.62 20.74
C VAL A 184 -1.83 -19.88 19.34
N LEU A 185 -2.52 -18.90 18.75
CA LEU A 185 -3.06 -19.04 17.39
C LEU A 185 -1.95 -19.22 16.35
N ALA A 186 -0.82 -18.51 16.48
CA ALA A 186 0.31 -18.65 15.58
C ALA A 186 0.94 -20.05 15.66
N GLN A 187 1.12 -20.60 16.87
CA GLN A 187 1.59 -21.97 17.06
C GLN A 187 0.66 -22.98 16.36
N LEU A 188 -0.65 -22.86 16.57
CA LEU A 188 -1.65 -23.74 15.97
C LEU A 188 -1.71 -23.61 14.44
N ARG A 189 -1.62 -22.40 13.89
CA ARG A 189 -1.71 -22.14 12.45
C ARG A 189 -0.46 -22.51 11.66
N THR A 190 0.70 -22.52 12.31
CA THR A 190 1.98 -22.87 11.67
C THR A 190 2.35 -24.33 11.87
N GLY A 191 1.76 -25.01 12.87
CA GLY A 191 2.19 -26.32 13.31
C GLY A 191 3.51 -26.31 14.08
N ILE A 192 4.13 -25.12 14.23
CA ILE A 192 5.32 -24.87 15.05
C ILE A 192 4.83 -24.63 16.48
N ALA A 193 4.35 -25.70 17.11
CA ALA A 193 3.74 -25.68 18.42
C ALA A 193 4.54 -26.53 19.40
N ARG A 194 4.37 -26.29 20.71
CA ARG A 194 4.98 -27.15 21.77
C ARG A 194 4.34 -28.55 21.87
N LEU A 195 3.91 -29.15 20.76
CA LEU A 195 3.36 -30.51 20.68
C LEU A 195 4.45 -31.51 20.30
N ASN A 196 4.36 -32.74 20.80
CA ASN A 196 5.40 -33.76 20.64
C ASN A 196 5.74 -34.08 19.18
N GLY A 197 4.77 -33.97 18.25
CA GLY A 197 5.06 -34.12 16.83
C GLY A 197 6.14 -33.15 16.35
N TYR A 198 6.00 -31.85 16.65
CA TYR A 198 6.99 -30.84 16.26
C TYR A 198 8.26 -30.92 17.13
N LEU A 199 8.11 -31.11 18.45
CA LEU A 199 9.25 -31.19 19.37
C LEU A 199 10.18 -32.36 19.07
N TYR A 200 9.63 -33.50 18.64
CA TYR A 200 10.43 -34.66 18.22
C TYR A 200 11.25 -34.37 16.96
N HIS A 201 10.66 -33.69 15.97
CA HIS A 201 11.40 -33.26 14.78
C HIS A 201 12.57 -32.32 15.11
N LEU A 202 12.43 -31.50 16.15
CA LEU A 202 13.50 -30.65 16.67
C LEU A 202 14.44 -31.35 17.68
N LYS A 203 14.24 -32.65 17.95
CA LYS A 203 14.99 -33.42 18.96
C LYS A 203 14.87 -32.87 20.39
N ALA A 204 13.82 -32.10 20.67
CA ALA A 204 13.52 -31.55 21.98
C ALA A 204 12.64 -32.48 22.84
N ALA A 205 11.99 -33.49 22.22
CA ALA A 205 11.24 -34.53 22.90
C ALA A 205 11.74 -35.92 22.48
N PRO A 206 11.73 -36.93 23.38
CA PRO A 206 12.21 -38.27 23.09
C PRO A 206 11.27 -39.08 22.18
N SER A 207 10.00 -38.68 22.06
CA SER A 207 8.98 -39.35 21.25
C SER A 207 7.99 -38.34 20.68
N GLN A 208 7.46 -38.64 19.51
CA GLN A 208 6.38 -37.90 18.85
C GLN A 208 4.96 -38.29 19.34
N GLN A 209 4.86 -39.36 20.14
CA GLN A 209 3.58 -39.88 20.63
C GLN A 209 2.95 -38.91 21.64
N CYS A 210 1.63 -38.74 21.56
CA CYS A 210 0.89 -38.00 22.57
C CYS A 210 0.86 -38.79 23.89
N ALA A 211 0.81 -38.09 25.02
CA ALA A 211 0.65 -38.69 26.35
C ALA A 211 -0.63 -39.52 26.48
N CYS A 212 -1.64 -39.31 25.62
CA CYS A 212 -2.84 -40.14 25.58
C CYS A 212 -2.60 -41.55 25.00
N GLY A 213 -1.44 -41.78 24.38
CA GLY A 213 -1.05 -43.07 23.80
C GLY A 213 -1.69 -43.41 22.45
N GLN A 214 -2.63 -42.63 21.93
CA GLN A 214 -3.44 -43.01 20.76
C GLN A 214 -2.80 -42.65 19.41
N ALA A 215 -2.09 -41.53 19.31
CA ALA A 215 -1.52 -41.06 18.04
C ALA A 215 -0.31 -40.13 18.29
N VAL A 216 0.34 -39.76 17.18
CA VAL A 216 1.31 -38.66 17.15
C VAL A 216 0.63 -37.37 17.59
N GLU A 217 1.29 -36.59 18.45
CA GLU A 217 0.72 -35.33 18.95
C GLU A 217 0.85 -34.22 17.89
N THR A 218 -0.11 -34.16 16.97
CA THR A 218 -0.27 -33.10 15.98
C THR A 218 -1.30 -32.07 16.44
N VAL A 219 -1.39 -30.92 15.75
CA VAL A 219 -2.44 -29.92 15.99
C VAL A 219 -3.83 -30.52 15.82
N GLU A 220 -4.05 -31.37 14.81
CA GLU A 220 -5.34 -32.05 14.58
C GLU A 220 -5.70 -32.97 15.74
N HIS A 221 -4.74 -33.79 16.19
CA HIS A 221 -4.95 -34.67 17.31
C HIS A 221 -5.24 -33.89 18.60
N PHE A 222 -4.45 -32.84 18.87
CA PHE A 222 -4.62 -31.97 20.03
C PHE A 222 -6.00 -31.31 20.05
N LEU A 223 -6.43 -30.72 18.93
CA LEU A 223 -7.70 -29.99 18.84
C LEU A 223 -8.94 -30.88 18.79
N PHE A 224 -8.87 -32.07 18.18
CA PHE A 224 -10.10 -32.82 17.86
C PHE A 224 -10.16 -34.23 18.43
N TRP A 225 -9.04 -34.93 18.62
CA TRP A 225 -9.05 -36.37 18.87
C TRP A 225 -8.50 -36.79 20.24
N CYS A 226 -7.66 -35.97 20.87
CA CYS A 226 -6.99 -36.35 22.11
C CYS A 226 -7.99 -36.55 23.26
N SER A 227 -8.10 -37.77 23.77
CA SER A 227 -9.05 -38.12 24.84
C SER A 227 -8.85 -37.31 26.13
N GLN A 228 -7.62 -36.87 26.43
CA GLN A 228 -7.29 -36.08 27.62
C GLN A 228 -8.00 -34.72 27.64
N TRP A 229 -8.24 -34.11 26.48
CA TRP A 229 -8.79 -32.76 26.38
C TRP A 229 -10.30 -32.74 26.08
N THR A 230 -10.99 -33.88 26.22
CA THR A 230 -12.42 -34.00 25.89
C THR A 230 -13.29 -33.01 26.66
N ALA A 231 -13.01 -32.83 27.95
CA ALA A 231 -13.75 -31.88 28.79
C ALA A 231 -13.59 -30.41 28.34
N HIS A 232 -12.48 -30.06 27.71
CA HIS A 232 -12.18 -28.68 27.30
C HIS A 232 -12.78 -28.35 25.92
N ARG A 233 -13.12 -29.35 25.10
CA ARG A 233 -13.63 -29.16 23.72
C ARG A 233 -15.10 -28.74 23.61
N HIS A 234 -15.85 -28.71 24.71
CA HIS A 234 -17.29 -28.44 24.68
C HIS A 234 -17.66 -27.13 23.96
N GLU A 235 -16.89 -26.06 24.20
CA GLU A 235 -17.16 -24.77 23.58
C GLU A 235 -16.91 -24.80 22.07
N MET A 236 -15.78 -25.37 21.64
CA MET A 236 -15.47 -25.55 20.21
C MET A 236 -16.56 -26.36 19.50
N MET A 237 -17.03 -27.45 20.12
CA MET A 237 -18.06 -28.32 19.55
C MET A 237 -19.43 -27.63 19.38
N ARG A 238 -19.69 -26.52 20.09
CA ARG A 238 -20.91 -25.73 19.94
C ARG A 238 -20.85 -24.73 18.78
N CYS A 239 -19.66 -24.40 18.27
CA CYS A 239 -19.49 -23.43 17.19
C CYS A 239 -19.97 -23.95 15.82
N THR A 240 -20.11 -25.27 15.64
CA THR A 240 -20.55 -25.86 14.36
C THR A 240 -21.08 -27.28 14.52
N GLU A 241 -22.14 -27.60 13.78
CA GLU A 241 -22.66 -28.97 13.66
C GLU A 241 -22.01 -29.74 12.50
N THR A 242 -21.58 -29.02 11.45
CA THR A 242 -21.20 -29.61 10.15
C THR A 242 -19.69 -29.62 9.89
N GLN A 243 -18.92 -28.74 10.52
CA GLN A 243 -17.47 -28.61 10.29
C GLN A 243 -16.63 -29.20 11.44
N ARG A 244 -17.10 -30.31 12.01
CA ARG A 244 -16.38 -31.02 13.08
C ARG A 244 -15.06 -31.58 12.53
N GLY A 245 -13.94 -31.08 13.06
CA GLY A 245 -12.60 -31.48 12.64
C GLY A 245 -11.98 -30.66 11.50
N ASP A 246 -12.62 -29.59 11.03
CA ASP A 246 -12.04 -28.71 10.00
C ASP A 246 -11.06 -27.71 10.64
N LEU A 247 -9.75 -27.95 10.45
CA LEU A 247 -8.70 -27.05 10.89
C LEU A 247 -8.88 -25.62 10.39
N SER A 248 -9.29 -25.45 9.14
CA SER A 248 -9.40 -24.12 8.51
C SER A 248 -10.47 -23.30 9.22
N PHE A 249 -11.61 -23.92 9.52
CA PHE A 249 -12.71 -23.29 10.26
C PHE A 249 -12.27 -22.83 11.66
N TYR A 250 -11.69 -23.73 12.46
CA TYR A 250 -11.31 -23.45 13.85
C TYR A 250 -10.10 -22.54 14.00
N LEU A 251 -9.26 -22.44 12.96
CA LEU A 251 -8.07 -21.60 12.96
C LEU A 251 -8.24 -20.32 12.12
N GLY A 252 -9.41 -20.08 11.53
CA GLY A 252 -9.71 -18.85 10.79
C GLY A 252 -9.01 -18.76 9.44
N GLY A 253 -8.79 -19.89 8.78
CA GLY A 253 -8.22 -20.00 7.44
C GLY A 253 -9.25 -20.44 6.41
N LYS A 254 -8.98 -20.15 5.13
CA LYS A 254 -9.88 -20.50 4.04
C LYS A 254 -9.67 -21.96 3.63
N SER A 255 -10.72 -22.77 3.72
CA SER A 255 -10.76 -24.13 3.21
C SER A 255 -10.86 -24.14 1.67
N PRO A 256 -10.33 -25.16 0.96
CA PRO A 256 -10.49 -25.29 -0.49
C PRO A 256 -11.96 -25.38 -0.95
N SER A 257 -12.86 -25.83 -0.08
CA SER A 257 -14.31 -25.91 -0.36
C SER A 257 -15.04 -24.57 -0.15
N ASP A 258 -14.37 -23.55 0.40
CA ASP A 258 -14.99 -22.26 0.70
C ASP A 258 -15.17 -21.39 -0.56
N ASN A 259 -16.30 -20.69 -0.60
CA ASN A 259 -16.63 -19.78 -1.68
C ASN A 259 -15.72 -18.52 -1.72
N ALA A 260 -15.84 -17.74 -2.80
CA ALA A 260 -15.03 -16.53 -2.99
C ALA A 260 -15.34 -15.39 -1.98
N LYS A 261 -16.50 -15.39 -1.32
CA LYS A 261 -16.94 -14.37 -0.35
C LYS A 261 -16.69 -14.79 1.10
N TRP A 262 -15.86 -15.80 1.34
CA TRP A 262 -15.59 -16.35 2.66
C TRP A 262 -15.01 -15.33 3.66
N THR A 263 -15.41 -15.46 4.91
CA THR A 263 -14.86 -14.72 6.05
C THR A 263 -14.57 -15.67 7.22
N PRO A 264 -13.48 -15.47 7.98
CA PRO A 264 -13.19 -16.27 9.17
C PRO A 264 -14.32 -16.22 10.19
N ASN A 265 -14.65 -17.36 10.80
CA ASN A 265 -15.54 -17.39 11.95
C ASN A 265 -14.74 -17.05 13.22
N MET A 266 -14.85 -15.80 13.68
CA MET A 266 -14.10 -15.32 14.85
C MET A 266 -14.55 -15.97 16.17
N GLU A 267 -15.78 -16.45 16.26
CA GLU A 267 -16.27 -17.17 17.45
C GLU A 267 -15.57 -18.51 17.59
N ALA A 268 -15.49 -19.28 16.50
CA ALA A 268 -14.77 -20.55 16.46
C ALA A 268 -13.28 -20.37 16.77
N VAL A 269 -12.64 -19.34 16.19
CA VAL A 269 -11.23 -19.03 16.46
C VAL A 269 -11.00 -18.71 17.93
N ARG A 270 -11.84 -17.85 18.53
CA ARG A 270 -11.71 -17.49 19.94
C ARG A 270 -11.96 -18.70 20.87
N ALA A 271 -12.92 -19.57 20.53
CA ALA A 271 -13.13 -20.82 21.26
C ALA A 271 -11.91 -21.75 21.18
N THR A 272 -11.27 -21.86 20.02
CA THR A 272 -10.02 -22.63 19.85
C THR A 272 -8.87 -22.06 20.69
N ILE A 273 -8.74 -20.74 20.74
CA ILE A 273 -7.72 -20.07 21.56
C ILE A 273 -7.97 -20.32 23.04
N ARG A 274 -9.21 -20.14 23.51
CA ARG A 274 -9.60 -20.42 24.91
C ARG A 274 -9.34 -21.87 25.29
N PHE A 275 -9.70 -22.81 24.41
CA PHE A 275 -9.38 -24.23 24.58
C PHE A 275 -7.88 -24.41 24.80
N ALA A 276 -7.05 -23.92 23.89
CA ALA A 276 -5.61 -24.13 23.95
C ALA A 276 -4.97 -23.50 25.19
N ILE A 277 -5.39 -22.29 25.59
CA ILE A 277 -4.94 -21.63 26.82
C ILE A 277 -5.37 -22.44 28.05
N ALA A 278 -6.63 -22.88 28.12
CA ALA A 278 -7.13 -23.65 29.27
C ALA A 278 -6.38 -24.97 29.51
N THR A 279 -5.88 -25.61 28.45
CA THR A 279 -5.05 -26.82 28.58
C THR A 279 -3.66 -26.55 29.17
N GLY A 280 -3.14 -25.32 29.03
CA GLY A 280 -1.76 -24.94 29.32
C GLY A 280 -0.71 -25.76 28.54
N ARG A 281 -1.11 -26.46 27.47
CA ARG A 281 -0.23 -27.38 26.73
C ARG A 281 0.79 -26.64 25.88
N LEU A 282 0.42 -25.44 25.42
CA LEU A 282 1.21 -24.60 24.51
C LEU A 282 1.97 -23.47 25.21
N ASP A 283 1.83 -23.35 26.52
CA ASP A 283 2.43 -22.27 27.32
C ASP A 283 3.95 -22.38 27.32
N SER A 284 4.63 -21.23 27.29
CA SER A 284 6.09 -21.14 27.35
C SER A 284 6.66 -21.35 28.76
N THR A 285 5.83 -21.25 29.80
CA THR A 285 6.23 -21.17 31.22
C THR A 285 6.34 -22.50 31.96
N ARG A 286 5.93 -23.63 31.37
CA ARG A 286 6.23 -24.96 31.92
C ARG A 286 7.68 -25.34 31.62
N GLN A 287 8.54 -25.15 32.62
CA GLN A 287 9.80 -25.88 32.84
C GLN A 287 9.58 -26.88 33.96
#